data_AF-A0A6V7M7S1-F1
#
_entry.id   AF-A0A6V7M7S1-F1
#
_cell.length_a   1.000
_cell.length_b   1.000
_cell.length_c   1.000
_cell.angle_alpha   90.00
_cell.angle_beta   90.00
_cell.angle_gamma   90.00
#
_symmetry.space_group_name_H-M   'P 1'
#
loop_
_entity.id
_entity.type
_entity.pdbx_description
1 polymer ?
#
loop_
_entity_poly.entity_id
_entity_poly.type
_entity_poly.pdbx_seq_one_letter_code
_entity_poly.pdbx_strand_id
1 'polypeptide(L)'
;RRCDELAQKVEEQRNHELSMHSSYREEISAQTRLADLYKGMAEEANAKAEEYSSGVQELQSIVEQATEQYGVLETEFAQFKLENEEIGAEKDKRIEELEKELEKANELLGSIKQEKLDQAVEQLAPSAAITSRILKKGLSLTQIYTNLVDTMNELTLEKEENERLKSQMDVILKELEEKAPVLQQQRDDYQAAVANVASLTNQLDELLAENNRLQEVADESTRLSNHHTRENQKLKTELADLARQVCFLLKEVQESRSGTRMPNSDESMETSDLASSQLISKKLVTFRDVEELQENNQKLLAIVRALSSRQEEIEKAADAIQSGEVKEKIDRYLEQIAELQASQERQTKMLDSVVRQRDNYKNMYQQAISQSSQGQKSPDDSQDSNKSSETSKSDSQEKPVEENQSKIKELEAKIAATEAKLKQISDEYSLYKKEKAANEKILGEEVERLRKEAETNSTRCC
;
A
#
# COMPACT_ATOMS: atom_id res chain seq x y z
N ARG A 1 8.78 98.97 -14.00
CA ARG A 1 9.98 98.42 -13.31
C ARG A 1 9.64 97.91 -11.92
N ARG A 2 9.39 98.76 -10.91
CA ARG A 2 9.05 98.28 -9.54
C ARG A 2 7.72 97.49 -9.46
N CYS A 3 6.70 97.86 -10.23
CA CYS A 3 5.46 97.09 -10.31
C CYS A 3 5.65 95.73 -11.00
N ASP A 4 6.50 95.67 -12.03
CA ASP A 4 6.78 94.44 -12.77
C ASP A 4 7.61 93.46 -11.92
N GLU A 5 8.59 93.96 -11.15
CA GLU A 5 9.35 93.16 -10.18
C GLU A 5 8.48 92.61 -9.04
N LEU A 6 7.49 93.38 -8.57
CA LEU A 6 6.53 92.91 -7.57
C LEU A 6 5.57 91.87 -8.16
N ALA A 7 5.11 92.06 -9.40
CA ALA A 7 4.28 91.08 -10.09
C ALA A 7 5.02 89.76 -10.31
N GLN A 8 6.29 89.81 -10.72
CA GLN A 8 7.13 88.63 -10.89
C GLN A 8 7.35 87.89 -9.56
N LYS A 9 7.62 88.61 -8.46
CA LYS A 9 7.74 87.98 -7.13
C LYS A 9 6.47 87.29 -6.67
N VAL A 10 5.30 87.88 -6.94
CA VAL A 10 4.01 87.27 -6.62
C VAL A 10 3.77 86.01 -7.47
N GLU A 11 4.17 86.04 -8.74
CA GLU A 11 4.06 84.87 -9.63
C GLU A 11 5.02 83.74 -9.25
N GLU A 12 6.26 84.06 -8.87
CA GLU A 12 7.24 83.11 -8.34
C GLU A 12 6.75 82.49 -7.01
N GLN A 13 6.20 83.29 -6.10
CA GLN A 13 5.58 82.79 -4.87
C GLN A 13 4.39 81.87 -5.16
N ARG A 14 3.51 82.26 -6.08
CA ARG A 14 2.37 81.43 -6.51
C ARG A 14 2.81 80.11 -7.12
N ASN A 15 3.85 80.12 -7.95
CA ASN A 15 4.41 78.91 -8.56
C ASN A 15 5.08 78.00 -7.53
N HIS A 16 5.76 78.59 -6.53
CA HIS A 16 6.32 77.84 -5.41
C HIS A 16 5.21 77.20 -4.56
N GLU A 17 4.15 77.94 -4.23
CA GLU A 17 2.97 77.42 -3.52
C GLU A 17 2.29 76.29 -4.30
N LEU A 18 2.11 76.42 -5.62
CA LEU A 18 1.56 75.38 -6.48
C LEU A 18 2.44 74.12 -6.51
N SER A 19 3.77 74.29 -6.56
CA SER A 19 4.72 73.17 -6.51
C SER A 19 4.68 72.44 -5.16
N MET A 20 4.64 73.19 -4.05
CA MET A 20 4.49 72.64 -2.70
C MET A 20 3.16 71.89 -2.55
N HIS A 21 2.05 72.46 -3.01
CA HIS A 21 0.75 71.79 -2.99
C HIS A 21 0.74 70.51 -3.84
N SER A 22 1.43 70.48 -4.98
CA SER A 22 1.57 69.26 -5.79
C SER A 22 2.34 68.18 -5.03
N SER A 23 3.47 68.54 -4.42
CA SER A 23 4.30 67.62 -3.64
C SER A 23 3.54 67.05 -2.43
N TYR A 24 2.81 67.89 -1.68
CA TYR A 24 1.98 67.40 -0.58
C TYR A 24 0.85 66.49 -1.06
N ARG A 25 0.26 66.75 -2.22
CA ARG A 25 -0.77 65.88 -2.80
C ARG A 25 -0.20 64.52 -3.18
N GLU A 26 1.01 64.50 -3.75
CA GLU A 26 1.74 63.27 -4.05
C GLU A 26 2.10 62.50 -2.77
N GLU A 27 2.57 63.18 -1.73
CA GLU A 27 2.88 62.58 -0.43
C GLU A 27 1.64 61.99 0.24
N ILE A 28 0.52 62.73 0.26
CA ILE A 28 -0.76 62.23 0.78
C ILE A 28 -1.23 61.01 -0.02
N SER A 29 -1.09 61.02 -1.34
CA SER A 29 -1.43 59.88 -2.20
C SER A 29 -0.56 58.66 -1.90
N ALA A 30 0.75 58.85 -1.71
CA ALA A 30 1.67 57.78 -1.33
C ALA A 30 1.35 57.21 0.06
N GLN A 31 1.09 58.07 1.05
CA GLN A 31 0.69 57.67 2.40
C GLN A 31 -0.65 56.93 2.40
N THR A 32 -1.62 57.37 1.59
CA THR A 32 -2.92 56.69 1.44
C THR A 32 -2.73 55.28 0.87
N ARG A 33 -1.93 55.13 -0.19
CA ARG A 33 -1.62 53.81 -0.76
C ARG A 33 -0.92 52.90 0.24
N LEU A 34 0.00 53.44 1.05
CA LEU A 34 0.68 52.67 2.08
C LEU A 34 -0.30 52.21 3.18
N ALA A 35 -1.22 53.09 3.59
CA ALA A 35 -2.26 52.74 4.55
C ALA A 35 -3.21 51.66 4.00
N ASP A 36 -3.60 51.75 2.72
CA ASP A 36 -4.42 50.73 2.05
C ASP A 36 -3.68 49.38 1.95
N LEU A 37 -2.38 49.39 1.67
CA LEU A 37 -1.55 48.19 1.67
C LEU A 37 -1.47 47.56 3.06
N TYR A 38 -1.19 48.34 4.10
CA TYR A 38 -1.18 47.82 5.47
C TYR A 38 -2.54 47.29 5.92
N LYS A 39 -3.63 47.94 5.50
CA LYS A 39 -4.98 47.47 5.74
C LYS A 39 -5.23 46.13 5.05
N GLY A 40 -4.88 46.00 3.78
CA GLY A 40 -4.99 44.74 3.04
C GLY A 40 -4.15 43.61 3.66
N MET A 41 -2.92 43.90 4.07
CA MET A 41 -2.07 42.93 4.77
C MET A 41 -2.68 42.49 6.12
N ALA A 42 -3.29 43.42 6.87
CA ALA A 42 -3.95 43.10 8.13
C ALA A 42 -5.24 42.28 7.91
N GLU A 43 -6.03 42.60 6.88
CA GLU A 43 -7.20 41.82 6.48
C GLU A 43 -6.83 40.41 6.04
N GLU A 44 -5.77 40.25 5.23
CA GLU A 44 -5.28 38.92 4.82
C GLU A 44 -4.71 38.11 6.00
N ALA A 45 -3.99 38.77 6.92
CA ALA A 45 -3.50 38.12 8.14
C ALA A 45 -4.65 37.67 9.05
N ASN A 46 -5.71 38.48 9.19
CA ASN A 46 -6.91 38.10 9.93
C ASN A 46 -7.67 36.96 9.25
N ALA A 47 -7.83 36.99 7.93
CA ALA A 47 -8.47 35.90 7.19
C ALA A 47 -7.72 34.57 7.40
N LYS A 48 -6.38 34.58 7.31
CA LYS A 48 -5.56 33.40 7.62
C LYS A 48 -5.71 32.95 9.07
N ALA A 49 -5.78 33.89 10.01
CA ALA A 49 -5.99 33.55 11.42
C ALA A 49 -7.37 32.91 11.67
N GLU A 50 -8.42 33.38 10.99
CA GLU A 50 -9.76 32.77 11.04
C GLU A 50 -9.77 31.37 10.40
N GLU A 51 -9.11 31.18 9.25
CA GLU A 51 -8.96 29.87 8.61
C GLU A 51 -8.23 28.88 9.53
N TYR A 52 -7.11 29.30 10.15
CA TYR A 52 -6.40 28.48 11.13
C TYR A 52 -7.25 28.18 12.36
N SER A 53 -8.01 29.16 12.86
CA SER A 53 -8.91 28.94 14.00
C SER A 53 -10.02 27.95 13.66
N SER A 54 -10.60 28.03 12.46
CA SER A 54 -11.62 27.09 11.99
C SER A 54 -11.03 25.68 11.84
N GLY A 55 -9.85 25.56 11.22
CA GLY A 55 -9.15 24.28 11.08
C GLY A 55 -8.81 23.65 12.43
N VAL A 56 -8.39 24.45 13.42
CA VAL A 56 -8.15 23.95 14.79
C VAL A 56 -9.44 23.47 15.46
N GLN A 57 -10.56 24.16 15.28
CA GLN A 57 -11.85 23.73 15.82
C GLN A 57 -12.35 22.43 15.18
N GLU A 58 -12.19 22.27 13.86
CA GLU A 58 -12.52 21.02 13.16
C GLU A 58 -11.65 19.86 13.66
N LEU A 59 -10.34 20.07 13.80
CA LEU A 59 -9.44 19.06 14.34
C LEU A 59 -9.78 18.69 15.78
N GLN A 60 -10.13 19.66 16.63
CA GLN A 60 -10.58 19.41 18.01
C GLN A 60 -11.88 18.59 18.02
N SER A 61 -12.84 18.91 17.17
CA SER A 61 -14.10 18.17 17.04
C SER A 61 -13.88 16.72 16.61
N ILE A 62 -13.00 16.49 15.63
CA ILE A 62 -12.65 15.13 15.18
C ILE A 62 -11.97 14.33 16.30
N VAL A 63 -11.06 14.95 17.04
CA VAL A 63 -10.37 14.31 18.17
C VAL A 63 -11.36 13.95 19.29
N GLU A 64 -12.31 14.83 19.59
CA GLU A 64 -13.34 14.60 20.60
C GLU A 64 -14.27 13.44 20.19
N GLN A 65 -14.73 13.42 18.93
CA GLN A 65 -15.52 12.32 18.37
C GLN A 65 -14.76 10.99 18.37
N ALA A 66 -13.48 11.00 17.99
CA ALA A 66 -12.65 9.80 18.03
C ALA A 66 -12.50 9.29 19.48
N THR A 67 -12.25 10.19 20.43
CA THR A 67 -12.12 9.85 21.85
C THR A 67 -13.41 9.26 22.40
N GLU A 68 -14.57 9.81 22.06
CA GLU A 68 -15.88 9.27 22.43
C GLU A 68 -16.11 7.88 21.84
N GLN A 69 -15.82 7.69 20.55
CA GLN A 69 -15.93 6.38 19.90
C GLN A 69 -15.00 5.33 20.53
N TYR A 70 -13.76 5.70 20.86
CA TYR A 70 -12.84 4.81 21.57
C TYR A 70 -13.36 4.47 22.97
N GLY A 71 -13.92 5.45 23.70
CA GLY A 71 -14.53 5.23 25.01
C GLY A 71 -15.69 4.23 24.95
N VAL A 72 -16.59 4.39 23.96
CA VAL A 72 -17.70 3.44 23.75
C VAL A 72 -17.15 2.04 23.44
N LEU A 73 -16.20 1.93 22.51
CA LEU A 73 -15.62 0.63 22.12
C LEU A 73 -14.90 -0.05 23.30
N GLU A 74 -14.18 0.70 24.14
CA GLU A 74 -13.53 0.18 25.34
C GLU A 74 -14.55 -0.34 26.35
N THR A 75 -15.67 0.37 26.55
CA THR A 75 -16.74 -0.11 27.43
C THR A 75 -17.44 -1.36 26.91
N GLU A 76 -17.72 -1.45 25.60
CA GLU A 76 -18.30 -2.64 24.98
C GLU A 76 -17.36 -3.84 25.06
N PHE A 77 -16.06 -3.62 24.82
CA PHE A 77 -15.04 -4.66 24.94
C PHE A 77 -14.92 -5.16 26.39
N ALA A 78 -14.92 -4.25 27.36
CA ALA A 78 -14.90 -4.62 28.77
C ALA A 78 -16.15 -5.43 29.17
N GLN A 79 -17.34 -5.04 28.71
CA GLN A 79 -18.58 -5.80 28.92
C GLN A 79 -18.52 -7.20 28.29
N PHE A 80 -18.11 -7.29 27.02
CA PHE A 80 -17.99 -8.57 26.31
C PHE A 80 -16.97 -9.51 26.96
N LYS A 81 -15.87 -8.97 27.49
CA LYS A 81 -14.88 -9.74 28.23
C LYS A 81 -15.47 -10.31 29.51
N LEU A 82 -16.22 -9.51 30.27
CA LEU A 82 -16.86 -9.92 31.51
C LEU A 82 -17.93 -11.00 31.25
N GLU A 83 -18.76 -10.83 30.23
CA GLU A 83 -19.77 -11.82 29.81
C GLU A 83 -19.12 -13.15 29.38
N ASN A 84 -18.01 -13.11 28.63
CA ASN A 84 -17.28 -14.32 28.26
C ASN A 84 -16.62 -15.02 29.46
N GLU A 85 -16.10 -14.27 30.44
CA GLU A 85 -15.57 -14.83 31.68
C GLU A 85 -16.69 -15.52 32.49
N GLU A 86 -17.89 -14.92 32.56
CA GLU A 86 -19.07 -15.52 33.20
C GLU A 86 -19.53 -16.80 32.47
N ILE A 87 -19.63 -16.78 31.14
CA ILE A 87 -19.97 -17.96 30.33
C ILE A 87 -18.91 -19.06 30.48
N GLY A 88 -17.63 -18.69 30.57
CA GLY A 88 -16.53 -19.61 30.83
C GLY A 88 -16.70 -20.31 32.18
N ALA A 89 -16.94 -19.54 33.24
CA ALA A 89 -17.16 -20.07 34.58
C ALA A 89 -18.41 -20.97 34.68
N GLU A 90 -19.48 -20.66 33.93
CA GLU A 90 -20.69 -21.50 33.89
C GLU A 90 -20.43 -22.82 33.16
N LYS A 91 -19.69 -22.79 32.04
CA LYS A 91 -19.27 -24.01 31.33
C LYS A 91 -18.35 -24.88 32.17
N ASP A 92 -17.39 -24.29 32.88
CA ASP A 92 -16.48 -25.02 33.76
C ASP A 92 -17.24 -25.70 34.90
N LYS A 93 -18.20 -25.00 35.53
CA LYS A 93 -19.10 -25.62 36.52
C LYS A 93 -19.89 -26.79 35.91
N ARG A 94 -20.39 -26.65 34.68
CA ARG A 94 -21.14 -27.72 34.03
C ARG A 94 -20.26 -28.93 33.70
N ILE A 95 -19.00 -28.70 33.34
CA ILE A 95 -18.01 -29.76 33.14
C ILE A 95 -17.76 -30.49 34.47
N GLU A 96 -17.52 -29.76 35.57
CA GLU A 96 -17.33 -30.37 36.89
C GLU A 96 -18.54 -31.23 37.34
N GLU A 97 -19.76 -30.77 37.06
CA GLU A 97 -20.98 -31.54 37.36
C GLU A 97 -21.04 -32.84 36.54
N LEU A 98 -20.74 -32.77 35.24
CA LEU A 98 -20.71 -33.93 34.35
C LEU A 98 -19.58 -34.90 34.70
N GLU A 99 -18.41 -34.39 35.10
CA GLU A 99 -17.29 -35.19 35.59
C GLU A 99 -17.67 -35.96 36.87
N LYS A 100 -18.34 -35.30 37.83
CA LYS A 100 -18.85 -35.95 39.04
C LYS A 100 -19.91 -37.00 38.72
N GLU A 101 -20.76 -36.75 37.73
CA GLU A 101 -21.78 -37.72 37.30
C GLU A 101 -21.14 -38.93 36.62
N LEU A 102 -20.12 -38.72 35.79
CA LEU A 102 -19.30 -39.78 35.19
C LEU A 102 -18.55 -40.59 36.25
N GLU A 103 -17.97 -39.93 37.26
CA GLU A 103 -17.30 -40.59 38.38
C GLU A 103 -18.29 -41.49 39.14
N LYS A 104 -19.47 -40.98 39.49
CA LYS A 104 -20.54 -41.78 40.12
C LYS A 104 -21.02 -42.93 39.24
N ALA A 105 -21.17 -42.70 37.94
CA ALA A 105 -21.55 -43.74 36.99
C ALA A 105 -20.48 -44.83 36.90
N ASN A 106 -19.20 -44.45 36.91
CA ASN A 106 -18.07 -45.37 36.92
C ASN A 106 -17.96 -46.12 38.25
N GLU A 107 -18.21 -45.48 39.40
CA GLU A 107 -18.30 -46.13 40.71
C GLU A 107 -19.42 -47.17 40.75
N LEU A 108 -20.62 -46.84 40.25
CA LEU A 108 -21.74 -47.77 40.13
C LEU A 108 -21.41 -48.94 39.19
N LEU A 109 -20.72 -48.67 38.08
CA LEU A 109 -20.26 -49.72 37.17
C LEU A 109 -19.19 -50.60 37.82
N GLY A 110 -18.32 -49.99 38.63
CA GLY A 110 -17.34 -50.66 39.47
C GLY A 110 -18.00 -51.55 40.52
N SER A 111 -19.01 -51.05 41.23
CA SER A 111 -19.77 -51.81 42.22
C SER A 111 -20.58 -52.92 41.57
N ILE A 112 -21.18 -52.70 40.40
CA ILE A 112 -21.88 -53.76 39.63
C ILE A 112 -20.87 -54.81 39.13
N LYS A 113 -19.66 -54.41 38.71
CA LYS A 113 -18.60 -55.37 38.34
C LYS A 113 -18.09 -56.13 39.55
N GLN A 114 -17.94 -55.47 40.69
CA GLN A 114 -17.54 -56.09 41.96
C GLN A 114 -18.62 -57.03 42.47
N GLU A 115 -19.91 -56.65 42.42
CA GLU A 115 -21.05 -57.47 42.80
C GLU A 115 -21.27 -58.61 41.80
N LYS A 116 -20.99 -58.42 40.51
CA LYS A 116 -20.90 -59.51 39.53
C LYS A 116 -19.68 -60.39 39.76
N LEU A 117 -18.56 -59.87 40.26
CA LEU A 117 -17.39 -60.65 40.66
C LEU A 117 -17.66 -61.41 41.95
N ASP A 118 -18.37 -60.83 42.92
CA ASP A 118 -18.73 -61.42 44.21
C ASP A 118 -19.86 -62.44 44.02
N GLN A 119 -20.88 -62.16 43.20
CA GLN A 119 -21.83 -63.18 42.72
C GLN A 119 -21.16 -64.20 41.83
N ALA A 120 -20.18 -63.80 41.01
CA ALA A 120 -19.43 -64.74 40.21
C ALA A 120 -18.56 -65.62 41.09
N VAL A 121 -17.98 -65.14 42.21
CA VAL A 121 -17.15 -65.77 43.29
C VAL A 121 -17.99 -66.62 44.24
N GLU A 122 -19.24 -66.23 44.51
CA GLU A 122 -20.23 -66.98 45.29
C GLU A 122 -20.88 -68.08 44.43
N GLN A 123 -21.08 -67.82 43.13
CA GLN A 123 -21.26 -68.85 42.10
C GLN A 123 -19.91 -69.47 41.68
N LEU A 124 -18.77 -68.87 42.09
CA LEU A 124 -17.39 -69.33 41.90
C LEU A 124 -16.89 -70.15 43.10
N ALA A 125 -17.76 -70.99 43.61
CA ALA A 125 -17.36 -72.38 43.74
C ALA A 125 -17.76 -73.18 42.46
N PRO A 126 -17.23 -72.92 41.23
CA PRO A 126 -17.67 -73.58 40.01
C PRO A 126 -16.51 -74.37 39.39
N SER A 127 -15.53 -74.78 40.22
CA SER A 127 -14.52 -75.74 39.79
C SER A 127 -15.19 -77.08 39.47
N ALA A 128 -16.49 -77.23 39.77
CA ALA A 128 -17.36 -78.32 39.37
C ALA A 128 -18.30 -78.00 38.17
N ALA A 129 -18.60 -76.74 37.83
CA ALA A 129 -19.54 -76.40 36.76
C ALA A 129 -18.88 -76.35 35.37
N ILE A 130 -17.62 -75.90 35.30
CA ILE A 130 -16.79 -76.03 34.08
C ILE A 130 -16.60 -77.53 33.75
N THR A 131 -16.37 -78.35 34.77
CA THR A 131 -16.26 -79.82 34.66
C THR A 131 -17.59 -80.46 34.21
N SER A 132 -18.75 -79.96 34.66
CA SER A 132 -20.07 -80.52 34.28
C SER A 132 -20.50 -80.24 32.83
N ARG A 133 -20.20 -79.05 32.27
CA ARG A 133 -20.45 -78.78 30.82
C ARG A 133 -19.49 -79.55 29.92
N ILE A 134 -18.28 -79.80 30.39
CA ILE A 134 -17.27 -80.59 29.70
C ILE A 134 -17.62 -82.09 29.71
N LEU A 135 -18.12 -82.62 30.84
CA LEU A 135 -18.60 -84.00 30.95
C LEU A 135 -19.89 -84.26 30.15
N LYS A 136 -20.81 -83.27 30.03
CA LYS A 136 -22.04 -83.39 29.23
C LYS A 136 -21.81 -83.39 27.71
N LYS A 137 -20.66 -82.95 27.23
CA LYS A 137 -20.28 -83.00 25.79
C LYS A 137 -19.56 -84.30 25.39
N GLY A 138 -19.38 -85.26 26.30
CA GLY A 138 -18.70 -86.52 25.97
C GLY A 138 -17.25 -86.34 25.51
N LEU A 139 -16.60 -85.25 25.93
CA LEU A 139 -15.20 -85.00 25.65
C LEU A 139 -14.38 -85.97 26.50
N SER A 140 -13.50 -86.73 25.85
CA SER A 140 -12.54 -87.58 26.55
C SER A 140 -11.69 -86.71 27.49
N LEU A 141 -11.28 -87.25 28.64
CA LEU A 141 -10.35 -86.59 29.57
C LEU A 141 -9.12 -86.02 28.84
N THR A 142 -8.66 -86.73 27.79
CA THR A 142 -7.58 -86.29 26.92
C THR A 142 -7.92 -85.01 26.14
N GLN A 143 -9.15 -84.87 25.63
CA GLN A 143 -9.60 -83.66 24.91
C GLN A 143 -9.75 -82.44 25.83
N ILE A 144 -10.13 -82.65 27.10
CA ILE A 144 -10.15 -81.59 28.11
C ILE A 144 -8.75 -81.09 28.36
N TYR A 145 -7.81 -82.02 28.50
CA TYR A 145 -6.40 -81.71 28.68
C TYR A 145 -5.82 -80.99 27.45
N THR A 146 -6.16 -81.44 26.23
CA THR A 146 -5.76 -80.75 24.98
C THR A 146 -6.29 -79.32 24.94
N ASN A 147 -7.58 -79.09 25.18
CA ASN A 147 -8.14 -77.73 25.21
C ASN A 147 -7.52 -76.87 26.32
N LEU A 148 -7.20 -77.45 27.48
CA LEU A 148 -6.52 -76.73 28.56
C LEU A 148 -5.11 -76.32 28.15
N VAL A 149 -4.37 -77.23 27.51
CA VAL A 149 -3.03 -76.93 26.97
C VAL A 149 -3.12 -75.89 25.85
N ASP A 150 -4.09 -75.98 24.95
CA ASP A 150 -4.29 -75.02 23.86
C ASP A 150 -4.64 -73.63 24.39
N THR A 151 -5.56 -73.52 25.35
CA THR A 151 -5.88 -72.23 26.00
C THR A 151 -4.73 -71.67 26.83
N MET A 152 -3.91 -72.53 27.44
CA MET A 152 -2.70 -72.12 28.15
C MET A 152 -1.62 -71.62 27.17
N ASN A 153 -1.50 -72.26 26.00
CA ASN A 153 -0.65 -71.83 24.89
C ASN A 153 -1.13 -70.48 24.30
N GLU A 154 -2.44 -70.32 24.07
CA GLU A 154 -3.03 -69.05 23.63
C GLU A 154 -2.77 -67.94 24.64
N LEU A 155 -2.94 -68.20 25.95
CA LEU A 155 -2.64 -67.23 26.99
C LEU A 155 -1.15 -66.85 27.04
N THR A 156 -0.24 -67.80 26.80
CA THR A 156 1.20 -67.49 26.70
C THR A 156 1.51 -66.64 25.48
N LEU A 157 0.93 -66.96 24.32
CA LEU A 157 1.09 -66.17 23.09
C LEU A 157 0.55 -64.75 23.26
N GLU A 158 -0.61 -64.59 23.88
CA GLU A 158 -1.21 -63.28 24.16
C GLU A 158 -0.36 -62.47 25.14
N LYS A 159 0.25 -63.12 26.13
CA LYS A 159 1.19 -62.46 27.06
C LYS A 159 2.46 -62.01 26.35
N GLU A 160 3.02 -62.86 25.49
CA GLU A 160 4.20 -62.53 24.68
C GLU A 160 3.89 -61.34 23.74
N GLU A 161 2.71 -61.33 23.13
CA GLU A 161 2.26 -60.25 22.25
C GLU A 161 2.02 -58.94 23.03
N ASN A 162 1.45 -59.01 24.23
CA ASN A 162 1.26 -57.86 25.10
C ASN A 162 2.61 -57.28 25.57
N GLU A 163 3.57 -58.12 25.95
CA GLU A 163 4.94 -57.68 26.25
C GLU A 163 5.63 -57.08 25.02
N ARG A 164 5.43 -57.67 23.83
CA ARG A 164 5.94 -57.10 22.56
C ARG A 164 5.35 -55.71 22.30
N LEU A 165 4.03 -55.54 22.44
CA LEU A 165 3.35 -54.25 22.27
C LEU A 165 3.80 -53.21 23.30
N LYS A 166 3.96 -53.58 24.57
CA LYS A 166 4.53 -52.70 25.59
C LYS A 166 5.94 -52.25 25.21
N SER A 167 6.80 -53.17 24.77
CA SER A 167 8.15 -52.81 24.34
C SER A 167 8.15 -51.83 23.16
N GLN A 168 7.20 -51.99 22.21
CA GLN A 168 7.05 -51.05 21.11
C GLN A 168 6.55 -49.68 21.56
N MET A 169 5.60 -49.64 22.51
CA MET A 169 5.13 -48.39 23.09
C MET A 169 6.26 -47.66 23.84
N ASP A 170 7.09 -48.38 24.59
CA ASP A 170 8.24 -47.79 25.30
C ASP A 170 9.27 -47.21 24.33
N VAL A 171 9.48 -47.84 23.17
CA VAL A 171 10.35 -47.30 22.11
C VAL A 171 9.75 -46.01 21.54
N ILE A 172 8.45 -45.99 21.23
CA ILE A 172 7.77 -44.79 20.73
C ILE A 172 7.84 -43.65 21.74
N LEU A 173 7.62 -43.94 23.04
CA LEU A 173 7.71 -42.94 24.10
C LEU A 173 9.11 -42.34 24.20
N LYS A 174 10.16 -43.17 24.17
CA LYS A 174 11.55 -42.68 24.16
C LYS A 174 11.85 -41.82 22.95
N GLU A 175 11.42 -42.23 21.76
CA GLU A 175 11.59 -41.41 20.55
C GLU A 175 10.87 -40.05 20.68
N LEU A 176 9.69 -40.03 21.29
CA LEU A 176 8.92 -38.81 21.53
C LEU A 176 9.62 -37.90 22.55
N GLU A 177 10.12 -38.48 23.65
CA GLU A 177 10.90 -37.79 24.69
C GLU A 177 12.21 -37.22 24.14
N GLU A 178 12.89 -37.93 23.24
CA GLU A 178 14.10 -37.46 22.57
C GLU A 178 13.82 -36.33 21.57
N LYS A 179 12.69 -36.37 20.85
CA LYS A 179 12.34 -35.34 19.86
C LYS A 179 11.73 -34.08 20.46
N ALA A 180 11.05 -34.17 21.59
CA ALA A 180 10.44 -33.03 22.27
C ALA A 180 11.42 -31.85 22.51
N PRO A 181 12.63 -32.04 23.10
CA PRO A 181 13.57 -30.94 23.30
C PRO A 181 14.14 -30.38 21.99
N VAL A 182 14.32 -31.23 20.97
CA VAL A 182 14.81 -30.78 19.66
C VAL A 182 13.78 -29.86 18.99
N LEU A 183 12.50 -30.22 19.04
CA LEU A 183 11.42 -29.38 18.52
C LEU A 183 11.29 -28.08 19.31
N GLN A 184 11.46 -28.12 20.64
CA GLN A 184 11.45 -26.91 21.47
C GLN A 184 12.60 -25.98 21.10
N GLN A 185 13.83 -26.51 21.00
CA GLN A 185 14.99 -25.73 20.58
C GLN A 185 14.80 -25.12 19.19
N GLN A 186 14.27 -25.88 18.22
CA GLN A 186 13.97 -25.36 16.89
C GLN A 186 12.95 -24.21 16.92
N ARG A 187 11.95 -24.26 17.81
CA ARG A 187 10.98 -23.17 17.98
C ARG A 187 11.64 -21.93 18.57
N ASP A 188 12.50 -22.10 19.57
CA ASP A 188 13.21 -21.01 20.23
C ASP A 188 14.20 -20.35 19.25
N ASP A 189 14.96 -21.15 18.48
CA ASP A 189 15.87 -20.67 17.44
C ASP A 189 15.12 -19.94 16.31
N TYR A 190 13.96 -20.47 15.89
CA TYR A 190 13.12 -19.81 14.89
C TYR A 190 12.57 -18.48 15.41
N GLN A 191 12.11 -18.43 16.66
CA GLN A 191 11.64 -17.19 17.28
C GLN A 191 12.76 -16.15 17.38
N ALA A 192 13.96 -16.57 17.78
CA ALA A 192 15.14 -15.70 17.81
C ALA A 192 15.52 -15.18 16.41
N ALA A 193 15.48 -16.05 15.39
CA ALA A 193 15.72 -15.65 14.01
C ALA A 193 14.69 -14.64 13.50
N VAL A 194 13.40 -14.85 13.76
CA VAL A 194 12.33 -13.91 13.41
C VAL A 194 12.52 -12.57 14.12
N ALA A 195 12.87 -12.57 15.41
CA ALA A 195 13.16 -11.34 16.16
C ALA A 195 14.37 -10.58 15.60
N ASN A 196 15.42 -11.31 15.21
CA ASN A 196 16.61 -10.72 14.56
C ASN A 196 16.27 -10.12 13.20
N VAL A 197 15.47 -10.81 12.38
CA VAL A 197 15.01 -10.29 11.09
C VAL A 197 14.20 -9.01 11.31
N ALA A 198 13.26 -8.99 12.26
CA ALA A 198 12.49 -7.79 12.57
C ALA A 198 13.38 -6.62 13.02
N SER A 199 14.39 -6.89 13.86
CA SER A 199 15.35 -5.85 14.28
C SER A 199 16.19 -5.33 13.13
N LEU A 200 16.66 -6.20 12.22
CA LEU A 200 17.41 -5.81 11.04
C LEU A 200 16.56 -5.02 10.04
N THR A 201 15.29 -5.41 9.86
CA THR A 201 14.34 -4.65 9.04
C THR A 201 14.12 -3.25 9.59
N ASN A 202 13.90 -3.10 10.90
CA ASN A 202 13.76 -1.78 11.52
C ASN A 202 15.02 -0.92 11.33
N GLN A 203 16.22 -1.51 11.52
CA GLN A 203 17.48 -0.80 11.28
C GLN A 203 17.64 -0.39 9.81
N LEU A 204 17.20 -1.22 8.86
CA LEU A 204 17.21 -0.89 7.45
C LEU A 204 16.26 0.28 7.15
N ASP A 205 15.06 0.25 7.70
CA ASP A 205 14.06 1.32 7.52
C ASP A 205 14.56 2.65 8.10
N GLU A 206 15.19 2.62 9.27
CA GLU A 206 15.85 3.79 9.88
C GLU A 206 16.97 4.34 9.00
N LEU A 207 17.83 3.46 8.45
CA LEU A 207 18.91 3.87 7.55
C LEU A 207 18.39 4.44 6.23
N LEU A 208 17.31 3.88 5.68
CA LEU A 208 16.67 4.40 4.48
C LEU A 208 16.04 5.78 4.75
N ALA A 209 15.37 5.96 5.88
CA ALA A 209 14.82 7.25 6.28
C ALA A 209 15.92 8.31 6.45
N GLU A 210 17.03 7.96 7.10
CA GLU A 210 18.16 8.87 7.26
C GLU A 210 18.86 9.16 5.92
N ASN A 211 18.97 8.18 5.02
CA ASN A 211 19.53 8.40 3.69
C ASN A 211 18.68 9.38 2.88
N ASN A 212 17.36 9.21 2.88
CA ASN A 212 16.43 10.14 2.23
C ASN A 212 16.56 11.55 2.82
N ARG A 213 16.60 11.67 4.15
CA ARG A 213 16.80 12.96 4.82
C ARG A 213 18.12 13.63 4.43
N LEU A 214 19.20 12.86 4.38
CA LEU A 214 20.51 13.36 3.95
C LEU A 214 20.51 13.78 2.47
N GLN A 215 19.79 13.05 1.62
CA GLN A 215 19.64 13.40 0.22
C GLN A 215 18.86 14.71 0.03
N GLU A 216 17.76 14.90 0.76
CA GLU A 216 17.00 16.15 0.76
C GLU A 216 17.87 17.35 1.18
N VAL A 217 18.64 17.19 2.26
CA VAL A 217 19.57 18.24 2.74
C VAL A 217 20.68 18.50 1.71
N ALA A 218 21.21 17.47 1.06
CA ALA A 218 22.22 17.62 0.01
C ALA A 218 21.66 18.36 -1.21
N ASP A 219 20.43 18.05 -1.62
CA ASP A 219 19.73 18.71 -2.72
C ASP A 219 19.43 20.17 -2.38
N GLU A 220 18.95 20.45 -1.17
CA GLU A 220 18.72 21.82 -0.69
C GLU A 220 20.02 22.63 -0.64
N SER A 221 21.08 22.06 -0.06
CA SER A 221 22.40 22.68 -0.02
C SER A 221 22.94 22.96 -1.42
N THR A 222 22.73 22.03 -2.36
CA THR A 222 23.14 22.22 -3.76
C THR A 222 22.33 23.32 -4.44
N ARG A 223 21.02 23.39 -4.20
CA ARG A 223 20.15 24.48 -4.69
C ARG A 223 20.61 25.82 -4.15
N LEU A 224 20.88 25.92 -2.84
CA LEU A 224 21.33 27.15 -2.20
C LEU A 224 22.71 27.58 -2.70
N SER A 225 23.65 26.64 -2.84
CA SER A 225 24.98 26.88 -3.40
C SER A 225 24.89 27.41 -4.84
N ASN A 226 24.05 26.80 -5.68
CA ASN A 226 23.81 27.26 -7.05
C ASN A 226 23.18 28.66 -7.08
N HIS A 227 22.22 28.94 -6.20
CA HIS A 227 21.63 30.26 -6.07
C HIS A 227 22.67 31.32 -5.70
N HIS A 228 23.44 31.09 -4.62
CA HIS A 228 24.49 32.01 -4.20
C HIS A 228 25.60 32.17 -5.24
N THR A 229 25.95 31.11 -5.97
CA THR A 229 26.93 31.18 -7.06
C THR A 229 26.44 32.10 -8.19
N ARG A 230 25.17 31.98 -8.57
CA ARG A 230 24.54 32.86 -9.58
C ARG A 230 24.48 34.30 -9.11
N GLU A 231 24.04 34.55 -7.88
CA GLU A 231 24.01 35.90 -7.28
C GLU A 231 25.41 36.51 -7.18
N ASN A 232 26.41 35.73 -6.75
CA ASN A 232 27.80 36.19 -6.69
C ASN A 232 28.34 36.56 -8.08
N GLN A 233 27.99 35.78 -9.11
CA GLN A 233 28.36 36.10 -10.49
C GLN A 233 27.70 37.39 -10.98
N LYS A 234 26.40 37.59 -10.69
CA LYS A 234 25.68 38.84 -11.02
C LYS A 234 26.33 40.05 -10.33
N LEU A 235 26.60 39.96 -9.03
CA LEU A 235 27.25 41.04 -8.27
C LEU A 235 28.65 41.35 -8.81
N LYS A 236 29.44 40.33 -9.18
CA LYS A 236 30.74 40.53 -9.82
C LYS A 236 30.63 41.28 -11.15
N THR A 237 29.63 40.94 -11.97
CA THR A 237 29.41 41.65 -13.23
C THR A 237 28.97 43.10 -13.01
N GLU A 238 28.06 43.35 -12.08
CA GLU A 238 27.62 44.71 -11.72
C GLU A 238 28.77 45.56 -11.18
N LEU A 239 29.61 44.99 -10.32
CA LEU A 239 30.80 45.67 -9.79
C LEU A 239 31.79 46.01 -10.92
N ALA A 240 32.05 45.08 -11.83
CA ALA A 240 32.93 45.32 -12.98
C ALA A 240 32.40 46.43 -13.89
N ASP A 241 31.08 46.47 -14.13
CA ASP A 241 30.43 47.50 -14.91
C ASP A 241 30.46 48.87 -14.22
N LEU A 242 30.18 48.91 -12.91
CA LEU A 242 30.28 50.14 -12.12
C LEU A 242 31.72 50.67 -12.08
N ALA A 243 32.71 49.78 -11.89
CA ALA A 243 34.12 50.17 -11.93
C ALA A 243 34.51 50.76 -13.29
N ARG A 244 34.00 50.19 -14.40
CA ARG A 244 34.21 50.74 -15.74
C ARG A 244 33.56 52.12 -15.89
N GLN A 245 32.33 52.32 -15.40
CA GLN A 245 31.66 53.63 -15.40
C GLN A 245 32.48 54.67 -14.64
N VAL A 246 32.93 54.35 -13.42
CA VAL A 246 33.71 55.27 -12.59
C VAL A 246 35.03 55.64 -13.28
N CYS A 247 35.77 54.66 -13.83
CA CYS A 247 36.99 54.92 -14.58
C CYS A 247 36.74 55.81 -15.80
N PHE A 248 35.67 55.55 -16.55
CA PHE A 248 35.32 56.32 -17.74
C PHE A 248 34.95 57.77 -17.40
N LEU A 249 34.11 57.98 -16.38
CA LEU A 249 33.73 59.32 -15.93
C LEU A 249 34.92 60.09 -15.35
N LEU A 250 35.81 59.45 -14.59
CA LEU A 250 37.03 60.07 -14.09
C LEU A 250 37.95 60.51 -15.23
N LYS A 251 38.07 59.68 -16.27
CA LYS A 251 38.82 60.02 -17.49
C LYS A 251 38.21 61.25 -18.16
N GLU A 252 36.90 61.27 -18.39
CA GLU A 252 36.19 62.39 -19.04
C GLU A 252 36.32 63.70 -18.27
N VAL A 253 36.21 63.65 -16.94
CA VAL A 253 36.41 64.81 -16.05
C VAL A 253 37.84 65.33 -16.15
N GLN A 254 38.83 64.44 -16.25
CA GLN A 254 40.24 64.84 -16.36
C GLN A 254 40.58 65.44 -17.72
N GLU A 255 40.01 64.91 -18.81
CA GLU A 255 40.13 65.48 -20.15
C GLU A 255 39.49 66.88 -20.23
N SER A 256 38.31 67.04 -19.63
CA SER A 256 37.61 68.34 -19.53
C SER A 256 38.41 69.39 -18.76
N ARG A 257 39.17 68.98 -17.74
CA ARG A 257 40.02 69.87 -16.94
C ARG A 257 41.35 70.22 -17.61
N SER A 258 41.95 69.27 -18.33
CA SER A 258 43.31 69.40 -18.87
C SER A 258 43.34 69.91 -20.31
N GLY A 259 42.19 69.92 -21.01
CA GLY A 259 42.07 70.34 -22.41
C GLY A 259 42.82 69.44 -23.41
N THR A 260 43.39 68.34 -22.93
CA THR A 260 44.13 67.35 -23.72
C THR A 260 43.34 66.05 -23.71
N ARG A 261 42.82 65.66 -24.89
CA ARG A 261 42.10 64.39 -25.06
C ARG A 261 43.09 63.23 -24.94
N MET A 262 42.90 62.34 -23.99
CA MET A 262 43.75 61.16 -23.85
C MET A 262 43.29 60.12 -24.88
N PRO A 263 44.22 59.46 -25.60
CA PRO A 263 43.84 58.47 -26.59
C PRO A 263 42.96 57.39 -25.97
N ASN A 264 41.77 57.18 -26.55
CA ASN A 264 40.88 56.08 -26.18
C ASN A 264 41.52 54.77 -26.64
N SER A 265 42.05 53.98 -25.71
CA SER A 265 42.64 52.68 -26.01
C SER A 265 41.63 51.61 -26.47
N ASP A 266 40.33 51.90 -26.50
CA ASP A 266 39.25 50.91 -26.75
C ASP A 266 38.34 51.31 -27.93
N GLU A 267 38.68 52.36 -28.70
CA GLU A 267 37.85 52.85 -29.83
C GLU A 267 38.06 52.04 -31.14
N SER A 268 38.99 51.07 -31.17
CA SER A 268 39.42 50.37 -32.41
C SER A 268 38.98 48.91 -32.53
N MET A 269 38.03 48.42 -31.75
CA MET A 269 37.55 47.04 -31.87
C MET A 269 36.21 47.04 -32.64
N GLU A 270 36.20 46.43 -33.84
CA GLU A 270 35.00 46.27 -34.66
C GLU A 270 33.85 45.66 -33.86
N THR A 271 32.71 46.35 -33.86
CA THR A 271 31.58 46.08 -32.95
C THR A 271 30.64 44.96 -33.44
N SER A 272 30.93 44.28 -34.55
CA SER A 272 29.98 43.32 -35.13
C SER A 272 29.93 41.97 -34.42
N ASP A 273 31.01 41.57 -33.73
CA ASP A 273 31.19 40.19 -33.25
C ASP A 273 31.22 40.06 -31.71
N LEU A 274 30.87 41.11 -30.97
CA LEU A 274 30.85 41.08 -29.51
C LEU A 274 29.57 40.44 -28.97
N ALA A 275 29.71 39.49 -28.04
CA ALA A 275 28.58 38.89 -27.34
C ALA A 275 27.69 39.96 -26.69
N SER A 276 26.37 39.76 -26.66
CA SER A 276 25.40 40.77 -26.19
C SER A 276 25.72 41.32 -24.79
N SER A 277 26.23 40.48 -23.88
CA SER A 277 26.71 40.90 -22.56
C SER A 277 27.91 41.86 -22.62
N GLN A 278 28.84 41.65 -23.53
CA GLN A 278 30.01 42.52 -23.72
C GLN A 278 29.63 43.84 -24.41
N LEU A 279 28.68 43.82 -25.34
CA LEU A 279 28.14 45.04 -25.96
C LEU A 279 27.41 45.93 -24.94
N ILE A 280 26.61 45.34 -24.05
CA ILE A 280 25.94 46.08 -22.97
C ILE A 280 26.98 46.70 -22.04
N SER A 281 27.92 45.89 -21.54
CA SER A 281 28.94 46.31 -20.59
C SER A 281 29.90 47.38 -21.13
N LYS A 282 30.16 47.39 -22.44
CA LYS A 282 31.10 48.33 -23.07
C LYS A 282 30.45 49.63 -23.57
N LYS A 283 29.22 49.58 -24.09
CA LYS A 283 28.63 50.72 -24.84
C LYS A 283 27.38 51.31 -24.22
N LEU A 284 26.59 50.51 -23.52
CA LEU A 284 25.33 50.97 -22.91
C LEU A 284 25.49 51.34 -21.43
N VAL A 285 26.62 50.94 -20.84
CA VAL A 285 26.94 51.16 -19.42
C VAL A 285 27.73 52.45 -19.20
N THR A 286 28.65 52.83 -20.11
CA THR A 286 29.43 54.07 -20.01
C THR A 286 28.73 55.25 -20.69
N PHE A 287 28.87 56.46 -20.15
CA PHE A 287 28.29 57.70 -20.68
C PHE A 287 29.18 58.90 -20.33
N ARG A 288 29.21 59.94 -21.17
CA ARG A 288 29.98 61.18 -20.94
C ARG A 288 29.13 62.29 -20.36
N ASP A 289 27.88 62.39 -20.80
CA ASP A 289 26.93 63.43 -20.38
C ASP A 289 25.51 62.84 -20.15
N VAL A 290 24.61 63.70 -19.67
CA VAL A 290 23.22 63.31 -19.34
C VAL A 290 22.43 62.92 -20.60
N GLU A 291 22.76 63.50 -21.76
CA GLU A 291 22.10 63.20 -23.04
C GLU A 291 22.47 61.80 -23.54
N GLU A 292 23.76 61.43 -23.52
CA GLU A 292 24.23 60.08 -23.84
C GLU A 292 23.67 59.03 -22.87
N LEU A 293 23.56 59.36 -21.58
CA LEU A 293 22.91 58.50 -20.58
C LEU A 293 21.42 58.28 -20.91
N GLN A 294 20.70 59.35 -21.30
CA GLN A 294 19.30 59.25 -21.66
C GLN A 294 19.09 58.40 -22.92
N GLU A 295 19.92 58.57 -23.95
CA GLU A 295 19.89 57.72 -25.14
C GLU A 295 20.18 56.25 -24.83
N ASN A 296 21.19 55.99 -23.99
CA ASN A 296 21.54 54.63 -23.58
C ASN A 296 20.42 53.99 -22.75
N ASN A 297 19.77 54.75 -21.88
CA ASN A 297 18.60 54.28 -21.12
C ASN A 297 17.41 53.95 -22.04
N GLN A 298 17.14 54.78 -23.06
CA GLN A 298 16.10 54.49 -24.06
C GLN A 298 16.40 53.18 -24.83
N LYS A 299 17.66 52.98 -25.25
CA LYS A 299 18.12 51.74 -25.92
C LYS A 299 17.98 50.52 -25.00
N LEU A 300 18.38 50.63 -23.73
CA LEU A 300 18.24 49.56 -22.73
C LEU A 300 16.77 49.22 -22.46
N LEU A 301 15.89 50.21 -22.28
CA LEU A 301 14.46 49.98 -22.08
C LEU A 301 13.81 49.28 -23.27
N ALA A 302 14.19 49.61 -24.51
CA ALA A 302 13.71 48.92 -25.69
C ALA A 302 14.14 47.44 -25.70
N ILE A 303 15.40 47.16 -25.35
CA ILE A 303 15.92 45.79 -25.23
C ILE A 303 15.21 45.03 -24.10
N VAL A 304 15.04 45.64 -22.93
CA VAL A 304 14.35 45.00 -21.78
C VAL A 304 12.91 44.65 -22.14
N ARG A 305 12.17 45.54 -22.81
CA ARG A 305 10.79 45.25 -23.26
C ARG A 305 10.76 44.11 -24.28
N ALA A 306 11.67 44.11 -25.25
CA ALA A 306 11.76 43.03 -26.24
C ALA A 306 12.13 41.68 -25.62
N LEU A 307 13.10 41.67 -24.69
CA LEU A 307 13.48 40.47 -23.94
C LEU A 307 12.36 39.98 -23.03
N SER A 308 11.62 40.88 -22.38
CA SER A 308 10.48 40.53 -21.53
C SER A 308 9.36 39.89 -22.34
N SER A 309 8.99 40.47 -23.49
CA SER A 309 8.01 39.89 -24.40
C SER A 309 8.44 38.51 -24.89
N ARG A 310 9.70 38.37 -25.31
CA ARG A 310 10.25 37.09 -25.76
C ARG A 310 10.29 36.05 -24.64
N GLN A 311 10.62 36.46 -23.43
CA GLN A 311 10.63 35.59 -22.26
C GLN A 311 9.21 35.09 -21.94
N GLU A 312 8.21 35.98 -21.97
CA GLU A 312 6.80 35.63 -21.76
C GLU A 312 6.30 34.64 -22.83
N GLU A 313 6.71 34.80 -24.10
CA GLU A 313 6.40 33.85 -25.17
C GLU A 313 7.04 32.48 -24.94
N ILE A 314 8.30 32.45 -24.50
CA ILE A 314 9.02 31.20 -24.19
C ILE A 314 8.39 30.49 -22.99
N GLU A 315 8.02 31.23 -21.95
CA GLU A 315 7.36 30.69 -20.75
C GLU A 315 5.99 30.10 -21.10
N LYS A 316 5.17 30.82 -21.87
CA LYS A 316 3.89 30.29 -22.37
C LYS A 316 4.05 29.02 -23.20
N ALA A 317 5.09 28.96 -24.05
CA ALA A 317 5.37 27.77 -24.84
C ALA A 317 5.84 26.60 -23.96
N ALA A 318 6.71 26.85 -22.98
CA ALA A 318 7.19 25.85 -22.04
C ALA A 318 6.05 25.31 -21.17
N ASP A 319 5.18 26.18 -20.65
CA ASP A 319 4.01 25.81 -19.85
C ASP A 319 3.02 24.98 -20.68
N ALA A 320 2.82 25.32 -21.96
CA ALA A 320 1.97 24.55 -22.85
C ALA A 320 2.53 23.13 -23.08
N ILE A 321 3.85 23.00 -23.25
CA ILE A 321 4.51 21.69 -23.41
C ILE A 321 4.44 20.90 -22.10
N GLN A 322 4.81 21.48 -20.97
CA GLN A 322 4.79 20.81 -19.66
C GLN A 322 3.36 20.40 -19.28
N SER A 323 2.37 21.27 -19.49
CA SER A 323 0.97 20.92 -19.26
C SER A 323 0.52 19.78 -20.17
N GLY A 324 0.96 19.76 -21.43
CA GLY A 324 0.72 18.65 -22.36
C GLY A 324 1.32 17.33 -21.88
N GLU A 325 2.60 17.33 -21.50
CA GLU A 325 3.30 16.15 -20.99
C GLU A 325 2.69 15.61 -19.69
N VAL A 326 2.29 16.50 -18.77
CA VAL A 326 1.62 16.09 -17.53
C VAL A 326 0.25 15.48 -17.83
N LYS A 327 -0.54 16.07 -18.74
CA LYS A 327 -1.82 15.50 -19.17
C LYS A 327 -1.63 14.12 -19.79
N GLU A 328 -0.66 13.96 -20.69
CA GLU A 328 -0.38 12.68 -21.33
C GLU A 328 0.05 11.61 -20.31
N LYS A 329 0.85 11.97 -19.30
CA LYS A 329 1.20 11.06 -18.20
C LYS A 329 -0.02 10.69 -17.37
N ILE A 330 -0.89 11.63 -17.06
CA ILE A 330 -2.15 11.38 -16.34
C ILE A 330 -3.02 10.41 -17.14
N ASP A 331 -3.20 10.66 -18.44
CA ASP A 331 -4.00 9.79 -19.31
C ASP A 331 -3.43 8.37 -19.36
N ARG A 332 -2.10 8.22 -19.47
CA ARG A 332 -1.42 6.91 -19.39
C ARG A 332 -1.63 6.21 -18.06
N TYR A 333 -1.57 6.93 -16.93
CA TYR A 333 -1.82 6.34 -15.62
C TYR A 333 -3.29 5.95 -15.42
N LEU A 334 -4.22 6.76 -15.93
CA LEU A 334 -5.65 6.43 -15.91
C LEU A 334 -5.94 5.17 -16.72
N GLU A 335 -5.32 5.01 -17.89
CA GLU A 335 -5.45 3.81 -18.72
C GLU A 335 -4.88 2.56 -18.00
N GLN A 336 -3.70 2.68 -17.37
CA GLN A 336 -3.13 1.60 -16.57
C GLN A 336 -4.01 1.21 -15.38
N ILE A 337 -4.58 2.20 -14.67
CA ILE A 337 -5.51 1.93 -13.56
C ILE A 337 -6.76 1.22 -14.07
N ALA A 338 -7.32 1.65 -15.19
CA ALA A 338 -8.49 1.01 -15.79
C ALA A 338 -8.19 -0.45 -16.19
N GLU A 339 -7.01 -0.72 -16.74
CA GLU A 339 -6.57 -2.09 -17.07
C GLU A 339 -6.39 -2.95 -15.82
N LEU A 340 -5.75 -2.41 -14.77
CA LEU A 340 -5.59 -3.10 -13.48
C LEU A 340 -6.94 -3.39 -12.81
N GLN A 341 -7.86 -2.43 -12.83
CA GLN A 341 -9.23 -2.63 -12.33
C GLN A 341 -9.97 -3.72 -13.10
N ALA A 342 -9.87 -3.71 -14.43
CA ALA A 342 -10.47 -4.76 -15.27
C ALA A 342 -9.84 -6.14 -15.00
N SER A 343 -8.52 -6.20 -14.77
CA SER A 343 -7.81 -7.43 -14.39
C SER A 343 -8.27 -7.94 -13.01
N GLN A 344 -8.36 -7.06 -12.02
CA GLN A 344 -8.85 -7.38 -10.67
C GLN A 344 -10.29 -7.90 -10.72
N GLU A 345 -11.15 -7.31 -11.54
CA GLU A 345 -12.53 -7.77 -11.72
C GLU A 345 -12.58 -9.18 -12.35
N ARG A 346 -11.71 -9.46 -13.34
CA ARG A 346 -11.57 -10.82 -13.92
C ARG A 346 -11.09 -11.83 -12.88
N GLN A 347 -10.09 -11.48 -12.07
CA GLN A 347 -9.58 -12.34 -11.00
C GLN A 347 -10.63 -12.59 -9.92
N THR A 348 -11.40 -11.56 -9.54
CA THR A 348 -12.49 -11.67 -8.57
C THR A 348 -13.57 -12.62 -9.08
N LYS A 349 -13.99 -12.48 -10.35
CA LYS A 349 -14.94 -13.41 -10.98
C LYS A 349 -14.41 -14.84 -11.04
N MET A 350 -13.12 -15.03 -11.31
CA MET A 350 -12.48 -16.35 -11.29
C MET A 350 -12.49 -16.94 -9.88
N LEU A 351 -12.14 -16.16 -8.86
CA LEU A 351 -12.14 -16.59 -7.46
C LEU A 351 -13.55 -16.96 -6.98
N ASP A 352 -14.55 -16.14 -7.31
CA ASP A 352 -15.96 -16.44 -7.04
C ASP A 352 -16.40 -17.77 -7.68
N SER A 353 -15.94 -18.06 -8.89
CA SER A 353 -16.23 -19.34 -9.56
C SER A 353 -15.61 -20.53 -8.83
N VAL A 354 -14.38 -20.39 -8.31
CA VAL A 354 -13.69 -21.43 -7.53
C VAL A 354 -14.36 -21.63 -6.18
N VAL A 355 -14.75 -20.55 -5.51
CA VAL A 355 -15.51 -20.60 -4.26
C VAL A 355 -16.84 -21.34 -4.45
N ARG A 356 -17.58 -21.03 -5.52
CA ARG A 356 -18.82 -21.75 -5.88
C ARG A 356 -18.59 -23.23 -6.16
N GLN A 357 -17.49 -23.58 -6.84
CA GLN A 357 -17.12 -24.99 -7.07
C GLN A 357 -16.79 -25.71 -5.76
N ARG A 358 -15.96 -25.10 -4.90
CA ARG A 358 -15.64 -25.62 -3.56
C ARG A 358 -16.91 -25.85 -2.74
N ASP A 359 -17.84 -24.89 -2.74
CA ASP A 359 -19.08 -24.97 -1.96
C ASP A 359 -20.01 -26.07 -2.51
N ASN A 360 -20.09 -26.24 -3.83
CA ASN A 360 -20.78 -27.38 -4.42
C ASN A 360 -20.15 -28.72 -4.01
N TYR A 361 -18.82 -28.86 -4.06
CA TYR A 361 -18.15 -30.10 -3.63
C TYR A 361 -18.34 -30.36 -2.13
N LYS A 362 -18.28 -29.32 -1.29
CA LYS A 362 -18.57 -29.41 0.14
C LYS A 362 -20.00 -29.90 0.38
N ASN A 363 -20.97 -29.36 -0.34
CA ASN A 363 -22.37 -29.78 -0.24
C ASN A 363 -22.56 -31.23 -0.70
N MET A 364 -21.95 -31.63 -1.82
CA MET A 364 -22.01 -33.03 -2.29
C MET A 364 -21.36 -33.98 -1.28
N TYR A 365 -20.24 -33.60 -0.66
CA TYR A 365 -19.57 -34.39 0.35
C TYR A 365 -20.41 -34.51 1.64
N GLN A 366 -20.99 -33.42 2.12
CA GLN A 366 -21.91 -33.43 3.26
C GLN A 366 -23.15 -34.29 2.96
N GLN A 367 -23.69 -34.20 1.74
CA GLN A 367 -24.82 -35.01 1.31
C GLN A 367 -24.44 -36.50 1.27
N ALA A 368 -23.27 -36.85 0.76
CA ALA A 368 -22.76 -38.23 0.77
C ALA A 368 -22.53 -38.76 2.19
N ILE A 369 -22.02 -37.96 3.12
CA ILE A 369 -21.89 -38.32 4.54
C ILE A 369 -23.26 -38.54 5.18
N SER A 370 -24.22 -37.64 4.92
CA SER A 370 -25.57 -37.75 5.48
C SER A 370 -26.33 -38.97 4.93
N GLN A 371 -26.14 -39.31 3.66
CA GLN A 371 -26.70 -40.52 3.04
C GLN A 371 -25.98 -41.80 3.52
N SER A 372 -24.66 -41.75 3.73
CA SER A 372 -23.89 -42.86 4.31
C SER A 372 -24.22 -43.09 5.79
N SER A 373 -24.62 -42.04 6.52
CA SER A 373 -24.99 -42.12 7.94
C SER A 373 -26.44 -42.57 8.15
N GLN A 374 -27.28 -42.53 7.11
CA GLN A 374 -28.65 -43.07 7.13
C GLN A 374 -28.73 -44.60 6.87
N GLY A 375 -27.59 -45.29 6.69
CA GLY A 375 -27.54 -46.75 6.49
C GLY A 375 -27.65 -47.59 7.77
N GLN A 376 -27.63 -46.99 8.96
CA GLN A 376 -27.80 -47.70 10.23
C GLN A 376 -28.52 -46.83 11.26
N LYS A 377 -29.86 -46.91 11.31
CA LYS A 377 -30.65 -47.04 12.56
C LYS A 377 -32.15 -47.16 12.26
N SER A 378 -32.74 -48.10 13.00
CA SER A 378 -34.16 -48.46 13.05
C SER A 378 -35.08 -47.29 13.41
N PRO A 379 -36.39 -47.36 13.09
CA PRO A 379 -37.35 -46.31 13.39
C PRO A 379 -37.97 -46.55 14.78
N ASP A 380 -37.87 -45.58 15.70
CA ASP A 380 -38.84 -45.45 16.78
C ASP A 380 -39.01 -44.00 17.28
N ASP A 381 -40.26 -43.60 17.18
CA ASP A 381 -41.10 -42.64 17.90
C ASP A 381 -40.77 -41.17 18.26
N SER A 382 -41.79 -40.35 17.96
CA SER A 382 -42.35 -39.18 18.70
C SER A 382 -41.65 -37.81 18.68
N GLN A 383 -42.18 -36.85 17.91
CA GLN A 383 -43.07 -35.70 18.32
C GLN A 383 -42.27 -34.49 18.87
N ASP A 384 -42.47 -33.22 18.50
CA ASP A 384 -43.64 -32.50 18.00
C ASP A 384 -43.26 -31.10 17.40
N SER A 385 -44.06 -30.65 16.41
CA SER A 385 -44.46 -29.29 15.96
C SER A 385 -43.42 -28.14 15.72
N ASN A 386 -43.56 -27.22 14.75
CA ASN A 386 -44.79 -26.65 14.15
C ASN A 386 -44.56 -25.80 12.86
N LYS A 387 -45.61 -25.75 11.99
CA LYS A 387 -46.04 -24.67 11.06
C LYS A 387 -45.18 -24.32 9.82
N SER A 388 -45.68 -24.25 8.58
CA SER A 388 -47.02 -23.85 8.09
C SER A 388 -47.24 -24.27 6.61
N SER A 389 -48.51 -24.56 6.25
CA SER A 389 -49.25 -24.24 4.98
C SER A 389 -48.55 -24.41 3.61
N GLU A 390 -49.12 -25.00 2.55
CA GLU A 390 -50.50 -25.28 2.17
C GLU A 390 -50.49 -26.17 0.89
N THR A 391 -51.47 -27.08 0.79
CA THR A 391 -52.22 -27.54 -0.41
C THR A 391 -51.45 -27.74 -1.74
N SER A 392 -51.40 -28.95 -2.34
CA SER A 392 -52.51 -29.53 -3.13
C SER A 392 -52.17 -30.95 -3.65
N LYS A 393 -53.22 -31.79 -3.78
CA LYS A 393 -53.31 -33.09 -4.49
C LYS A 393 -52.68 -33.02 -5.90
N SER A 394 -52.14 -34.06 -6.54
CA SER A 394 -52.68 -35.42 -6.74
C SER A 394 -51.65 -36.39 -7.34
N ASP A 395 -51.79 -37.64 -6.93
CA ASP A 395 -51.58 -38.95 -7.56
C ASP A 395 -50.94 -39.13 -8.97
N SER A 396 -50.04 -40.12 -8.97
CA SER A 396 -49.79 -41.21 -9.95
C SER A 396 -49.19 -40.99 -11.36
N GLN A 397 -47.99 -41.60 -11.49
CA GLN A 397 -47.50 -42.49 -12.56
C GLN A 397 -47.43 -41.99 -14.01
N GLU A 398 -46.20 -41.71 -14.47
CA GLU A 398 -45.65 -42.10 -15.80
C GLU A 398 -44.13 -41.81 -15.87
N LYS A 399 -43.28 -42.76 -15.44
CA LYS A 399 -41.80 -42.73 -15.60
C LYS A 399 -41.43 -43.80 -16.62
N PRO A 400 -41.12 -43.46 -17.89
CA PRO A 400 -39.71 -43.49 -18.31
C PRO A 400 -39.30 -42.59 -19.51
N VAL A 401 -40.15 -41.68 -20.03
CA VAL A 401 -39.84 -40.89 -21.24
C VAL A 401 -39.26 -39.50 -20.92
N GLU A 402 -39.72 -38.84 -19.85
CA GLU A 402 -39.20 -37.53 -19.43
C GLU A 402 -37.76 -37.58 -18.89
N GLU A 403 -37.38 -38.70 -18.27
CA GLU A 403 -36.03 -38.89 -17.72
C GLU A 403 -34.97 -38.97 -18.83
N ASN A 404 -35.32 -39.55 -19.99
CA ASN A 404 -34.44 -39.58 -21.17
C ASN A 404 -34.38 -38.22 -21.89
N GLN A 405 -35.48 -37.46 -21.96
CA GLN A 405 -35.45 -36.09 -22.51
C GLN A 405 -34.67 -35.11 -21.62
N SER A 406 -34.74 -35.25 -20.30
CA SER A 406 -33.95 -34.43 -19.38
C SER A 406 -32.44 -34.73 -19.51
N LYS A 407 -32.06 -36.01 -19.62
CA LYS A 407 -30.66 -36.42 -19.89
C LYS A 407 -30.15 -35.95 -21.24
N ILE A 408 -30.97 -35.97 -22.29
CA ILE A 408 -30.58 -35.45 -23.62
C ILE A 408 -30.31 -33.93 -23.54
N LYS A 409 -31.20 -33.15 -22.90
CA LYS A 409 -30.99 -31.71 -22.70
C LYS A 409 -29.76 -31.41 -21.86
N GLU A 410 -29.49 -32.23 -20.83
CA GLU A 410 -28.29 -32.07 -19.99
C GLU A 410 -27.01 -32.41 -20.76
N LEU A 411 -27.04 -33.42 -21.62
CA LEU A 411 -25.93 -33.78 -22.50
C LEU A 411 -25.70 -32.72 -23.59
N GLU A 412 -26.74 -32.16 -24.19
CA GLU A 412 -26.65 -31.04 -25.14
C GLU A 412 -26.06 -29.79 -24.48
N ALA A 413 -26.47 -29.48 -23.25
CA ALA A 413 -25.90 -28.37 -22.49
C ALA A 413 -24.42 -28.60 -22.15
N LYS A 414 -24.03 -29.84 -21.82
CA LYS A 414 -22.64 -30.22 -21.58
C LYS A 414 -21.82 -30.13 -22.87
N ILE A 415 -22.34 -30.56 -24.01
CA ILE A 415 -21.69 -30.45 -25.32
C ILE A 415 -21.47 -28.97 -25.67
N ALA A 416 -22.50 -28.13 -25.56
CA ALA A 416 -22.38 -26.69 -25.81
C ALA A 416 -21.37 -26.01 -24.88
N ALA A 417 -21.34 -26.40 -23.60
CA ALA A 417 -20.34 -25.91 -22.65
C ALA A 417 -18.91 -26.36 -23.00
N THR A 418 -18.74 -27.59 -23.48
CA THR A 418 -17.43 -28.07 -23.94
C THR A 418 -16.98 -27.40 -25.22
N GLU A 419 -17.88 -27.14 -26.17
CA GLU A 419 -17.58 -26.38 -27.40
C GLU A 419 -17.19 -24.94 -27.10
N ALA A 420 -17.86 -24.29 -26.14
CA ALA A 420 -17.50 -22.95 -25.68
C ALA A 420 -16.10 -22.92 -25.05
N LYS A 421 -15.76 -23.92 -24.21
CA LYS A 421 -14.40 -24.06 -23.64
C LYS A 421 -13.35 -24.32 -24.72
N LEU A 422 -13.67 -25.16 -25.71
CA LEU A 422 -12.76 -25.47 -26.81
C LEU A 422 -12.50 -24.22 -27.67
N LYS A 423 -13.54 -23.42 -27.92
CA LYS A 423 -13.42 -22.12 -28.59
C LYS A 423 -12.56 -21.15 -27.78
N GLN A 424 -12.79 -21.04 -26.48
CA GLN A 424 -11.98 -20.19 -25.60
C GLN A 424 -10.49 -20.60 -25.62
N ILE A 425 -10.19 -21.90 -25.51
CA ILE A 425 -8.81 -22.42 -25.57
C ILE A 425 -8.19 -22.13 -26.96
N SER A 426 -8.95 -22.27 -28.04
CA SER A 426 -8.50 -21.92 -29.39
C SER A 426 -8.18 -20.43 -29.53
N ASP A 427 -9.01 -19.55 -28.96
CA ASP A 427 -8.81 -18.10 -28.98
C ASP A 427 -7.59 -17.69 -28.12
N GLU A 428 -7.43 -18.28 -26.93
CA GLU A 428 -6.25 -18.11 -26.07
C GLU A 428 -4.97 -18.60 -26.76
N TYR A 429 -5.01 -19.75 -27.44
CA TYR A 429 -3.86 -20.26 -28.21
C TYR A 429 -3.49 -19.36 -29.40
N SER A 430 -4.49 -18.78 -30.06
CA SER A 430 -4.30 -17.79 -31.13
C SER A 430 -3.66 -16.51 -30.60
N LEU A 431 -4.11 -16.03 -29.42
CA LEU A 431 -3.54 -14.87 -28.74
C LEU A 431 -2.09 -15.13 -28.34
N TYR A 432 -1.82 -16.25 -27.67
CA TYR A 432 -0.47 -16.67 -27.28
C TYR A 432 0.48 -16.74 -28.47
N LYS A 433 0.02 -17.25 -29.63
CA LYS A 433 0.84 -17.29 -30.85
C LYS A 433 1.19 -15.90 -31.36
N LYS A 434 0.27 -14.94 -31.26
CA LYS A 434 0.52 -13.53 -31.63
C LYS A 434 1.47 -12.85 -30.65
N GLU A 435 1.27 -13.03 -29.36
CA GLU A 435 2.15 -12.49 -28.31
C GLU A 435 3.56 -13.06 -28.40
N LYS A 436 3.68 -14.37 -28.62
CA LYS A 436 4.98 -15.01 -28.85
C LYS A 436 5.70 -14.41 -30.06
N ALA A 437 5.01 -14.21 -31.18
CA ALA A 437 5.59 -13.59 -32.36
C ALA A 437 6.00 -12.13 -32.12
N ALA A 438 5.21 -11.37 -31.34
CA ALA A 438 5.55 -10.00 -30.96
C ALA A 438 6.78 -9.95 -30.03
N ASN A 439 6.86 -10.85 -29.05
CA ASN A 439 7.99 -10.96 -28.14
C ASN A 439 9.28 -11.38 -28.86
N GLU A 440 9.20 -12.35 -29.78
CA GLU A 440 10.33 -12.73 -30.63
C GLU A 440 10.80 -11.55 -31.50
N LYS A 441 9.87 -10.73 -32.01
CA LYS A 441 10.21 -9.52 -32.76
C LYS A 441 10.92 -8.47 -31.90
N ILE A 442 10.38 -8.17 -30.72
CA ILE A 442 10.99 -7.21 -29.78
C ILE A 442 12.39 -7.68 -29.35
N LEU A 443 12.55 -8.97 -29.06
CA LEU A 443 13.86 -9.54 -28.72
C LEU A 443 14.84 -9.44 -29.91
N GLY A 444 14.37 -9.66 -31.13
CA GLY A 444 15.16 -9.47 -32.34
C GLY A 444 15.61 -8.02 -32.54
N GLU A 445 14.70 -7.05 -32.34
CA GLU A 445 14.99 -5.62 -32.43
C GLU A 445 16.01 -5.17 -31.37
N GLU A 446 15.91 -5.70 -30.14
CA GLU A 446 16.85 -5.40 -29.06
C GLU A 446 18.25 -5.98 -29.34
N VAL A 447 18.31 -7.21 -29.86
CA VAL A 447 19.59 -7.80 -30.30
C VAL A 447 20.21 -6.99 -31.44
N GLU A 448 19.42 -6.49 -32.40
CA GLU A 448 19.92 -5.60 -33.45
C GLU A 448 20.38 -4.24 -32.91
N ARG A 449 19.66 -3.66 -31.94
CA ARG A 449 20.06 -2.42 -31.26
C ARG A 449 21.42 -2.60 -30.58
N LEU A 450 21.58 -3.66 -29.79
CA LEU A 450 22.84 -3.97 -29.12
C LEU A 450 23.98 -4.25 -30.10
N ARG A 451 23.70 -4.90 -31.24
CA ARG A 451 24.70 -5.08 -32.31
C ARG A 451 25.14 -3.75 -32.92
N LYS A 452 24.21 -2.84 -33.23
CA LYS A 452 24.53 -1.49 -33.74
C LYS A 452 25.30 -0.67 -32.71
N GLU A 453 24.97 -0.77 -31.43
CA GLU A 453 25.73 -0.13 -30.34
C GLU A 453 27.14 -0.71 -30.22
N ALA A 454 27.31 -2.02 -30.37
CA ALA A 454 28.63 -2.65 -30.41
C ALA A 454 29.46 -2.21 -31.63
N GLU A 455 28.86 -2.12 -32.82
CA GLU A 455 29.51 -1.65 -34.04
C GLU A 455 29.92 -0.16 -33.96
N THR A 456 29.05 0.69 -33.41
CA THR A 456 29.34 2.13 -33.21
C THR A 456 30.40 2.35 -32.14
N ASN A 457 30.41 1.54 -31.08
CA ASN A 457 31.48 1.58 -30.08
C ASN A 457 32.81 1.03 -30.62
N SER A 458 32.77 -0.01 -31.46
CA SER A 458 33.96 -0.55 -32.11
C SER A 458 34.57 0.41 -33.12
N THR A 459 33.75 1.17 -33.87
CA THR A 459 34.22 2.18 -34.83
C THR A 459 34.73 3.46 -34.16
N ARG A 460 34.34 3.74 -32.91
CA ARG A 460 34.91 4.82 -32.08
C ARG A 460 36.24 4.46 -31.42
N CYS A 461 36.62 3.18 -31.40
CA CYS A 461 37.83 2.69 -30.73
C CYS A 461 39.00 2.44 -31.69
N CYS A 462 38.78 2.61 -33.00
CA CYS A 462 39.80 2.66 -34.05
C CYS A 462 39.94 4.11 -34.54
#